data_AF-U5BWT4-F1
#
_entry.id   AF-U5BWT4-F1
#
_cell.length_a   1.000
_cell.length_b   1.000
_cell.length_c   1.000
_cell.angle_alpha   90.00
_cell.angle_beta   90.00
_cell.angle_gamma   90.00
#
_symmetry.space_group_name_H-M   'P 1'
#
loop_
_entity.id
_entity.type
_entity.pdbx_description
1 polymer ?
#
loop_
_entity_poly.entity_id
_entity_poly.type
_entity_poly.pdbx_seq_one_letter_code
_entity_poly.pdbx_strand_id
1 'polypeptide(L)'
;MQWTTAFEIPSFEPKINHDTVLYSIGSCFSSTIGEKLQDRKFNMVNNPFGTLFNPVSICQAMEDSILEMPVNTDLILIRDGLYLHFGMHSDVVAYSKESLDRLIQKKQHLSKVQLEKATHILITFGTAWVYEYGNSDQIVANCHKQPAGLFEKRLLKTEEITKAFASFLSILQQFNPKAKIILTVSPVRHTKDGIPENQLSKSILRLACHEIVTEFPNAHYFPSYEIMMDELRDYRFYKEDLVHPTEQAEEYIWEKFMMAWIDPKSFPIIKEVESIKKDLAHRPFNVESPAHLKFLENLHKKLERMSHDFDFSKEIDQLRKQVQYRGK
;
A
#
# COMPACT_ATOMS: atom_id res chain seq x y z
N MET A 1 6.52 27.29 24.31
CA MET A 1 6.91 25.86 24.41
C MET A 1 6.73 25.23 23.04
N GLN A 2 7.78 24.60 22.52
CA GLN A 2 7.73 23.85 21.26
C GLN A 2 7.52 22.37 21.61
N TRP A 3 6.39 21.80 21.17
CA TRP A 3 5.94 20.44 21.55
C TRP A 3 6.35 19.36 20.54
N THR A 4 6.84 19.79 19.37
CA THR A 4 7.20 18.92 18.25
C THR A 4 8.50 19.42 17.62
N THR A 5 9.37 18.49 17.27
CA THR A 5 10.58 18.78 16.48
C THR A 5 10.33 18.32 15.06
N ALA A 6 10.10 19.27 14.16
CA ALA A 6 10.03 18.97 12.74
C ALA A 6 11.43 18.65 12.22
N PHE A 7 11.51 17.77 11.22
CA PHE A 7 12.76 17.48 10.51
C PHE A 7 12.58 17.66 9.02
N GLU A 8 13.70 17.87 8.32
CA GLU A 8 13.67 18.07 6.87
C GLU A 8 13.38 16.75 6.17
N ILE A 9 12.31 16.73 5.38
CA ILE A 9 12.00 15.64 4.46
C ILE A 9 12.46 16.09 3.08
N PRO A 10 13.41 15.37 2.45
CA PRO A 10 13.90 15.75 1.13
C PRO A 10 12.77 15.80 0.10
N SER A 11 12.90 16.73 -0.84
CA SER A 11 12.15 16.66 -2.10
C SER A 11 12.84 15.64 -3.01
N PHE A 12 12.08 14.72 -3.59
CA PHE A 12 12.61 13.67 -4.46
C PHE A 12 12.26 13.91 -5.93
N GLU A 13 13.10 13.37 -6.81
CA GLU A 13 12.94 13.41 -8.26
C GLU A 13 13.19 12.03 -8.89
N PRO A 14 12.53 11.71 -10.02
CA PRO A 14 11.45 12.45 -10.66
C PRO A 14 10.19 12.51 -9.79
N LYS A 15 9.41 13.58 -9.93
CA LYS A 15 8.10 13.69 -9.27
C LYS A 15 7.05 12.73 -9.82
N ILE A 16 6.09 12.38 -8.97
CA ILE A 16 4.87 11.64 -9.30
C ILE A 16 3.80 12.63 -9.77
N ASN A 17 3.21 12.36 -10.92
CA ASN A 17 2.09 13.08 -11.51
C ASN A 17 1.05 12.08 -12.07
N HIS A 18 0.00 12.56 -12.73
CA HIS A 18 -1.09 11.70 -13.21
C HIS A 18 -0.71 10.81 -14.42
N ASP A 19 0.42 11.07 -15.09
CA ASP A 19 0.97 10.21 -16.15
C ASP A 19 1.86 9.09 -15.58
N THR A 20 2.12 9.13 -14.28
CA THR A 20 3.03 8.23 -13.57
C THR A 20 2.34 6.89 -13.32
N VAL A 21 3.01 5.79 -13.64
CA VAL A 21 2.54 4.42 -13.36
C VAL A 21 3.12 3.98 -12.02
N LEU A 22 2.24 3.64 -11.07
CA LEU A 22 2.59 3.35 -9.68
C LEU A 22 2.31 1.88 -9.31
N TYR A 23 3.17 1.31 -8.48
CA TYR A 23 2.93 0.03 -7.82
C TYR A 23 3.20 0.19 -6.32
N SER A 24 2.36 -0.36 -5.45
CA SER A 24 2.61 -0.39 -4.00
C SER A 24 2.45 -1.78 -3.44
N ILE A 25 3.35 -2.14 -2.54
CA ILE A 25 3.30 -3.38 -1.78
C ILE A 25 3.83 -3.19 -0.36
N GLY A 26 3.25 -3.88 0.62
CA GLY A 26 3.77 -3.94 1.97
C GLY A 26 2.68 -3.91 3.04
N SER A 27 3.02 -3.27 4.17
CA SER A 27 2.15 -3.20 5.35
C SER A 27 0.81 -2.50 5.05
N CYS A 28 -0.13 -2.51 6.00
CA CYS A 28 -1.41 -1.80 5.88
C CYS A 28 -1.22 -0.30 5.58
N PHE A 29 -0.13 0.31 6.04
CA PHE A 29 0.20 1.70 5.70
C PHE A 29 0.49 1.92 4.21
N SER A 30 1.02 0.90 3.51
CA SER A 30 1.18 0.95 2.05
C SER A 30 -0.18 0.97 1.36
N SER A 31 -1.18 0.26 1.91
CA SER A 31 -2.57 0.37 1.43
C SER A 31 -3.11 1.78 1.65
N THR A 32 -2.90 2.39 2.83
CA THR A 32 -3.37 3.75 3.13
C THR A 32 -2.86 4.78 2.11
N ILE A 33 -1.55 4.82 1.84
CA ILE A 33 -0.99 5.76 0.86
C ILE A 33 -1.45 5.42 -0.56
N GLY A 34 -1.51 4.13 -0.89
CA GLY A 34 -1.96 3.69 -2.20
C GLY A 34 -3.42 3.99 -2.50
N GLU A 35 -4.30 3.83 -1.52
CA GLU A 35 -5.71 4.19 -1.62
C GLU A 35 -5.85 5.70 -1.79
N LYS A 36 -5.09 6.51 -1.02
CA LYS A 36 -5.08 7.97 -1.18
C LYS A 36 -4.66 8.41 -2.59
N LEU A 37 -3.72 7.70 -3.23
CA LEU A 37 -3.33 7.93 -4.63
C LEU A 37 -4.42 7.49 -5.62
N GLN A 38 -4.96 6.28 -5.48
CA GLN A 38 -6.03 5.76 -6.34
C GLN A 38 -7.29 6.63 -6.28
N ASP A 39 -7.65 7.07 -5.08
CA ASP A 39 -8.77 7.99 -4.81
C ASP A 39 -8.62 9.34 -5.50
N ARG A 40 -7.39 9.72 -5.82
CA ARG A 40 -7.02 10.94 -6.54
C ARG A 40 -6.71 10.68 -8.01
N LYS A 41 -7.13 9.52 -8.54
CA LYS A 41 -7.03 9.13 -9.95
C LYS A 41 -5.61 8.90 -10.48
N PHE A 42 -4.63 8.64 -9.60
CA PHE A 42 -3.31 8.16 -10.05
C PHE A 42 -3.40 6.70 -10.55
N ASN A 43 -2.65 6.39 -11.61
CA ASN A 43 -2.58 5.03 -12.15
C ASN A 43 -1.78 4.12 -11.23
N MET A 44 -2.46 3.25 -10.49
CA MET A 44 -1.84 2.49 -9.41
C MET A 44 -2.42 1.09 -9.22
N VAL A 45 -1.52 0.11 -9.04
CA VAL A 45 -1.84 -1.18 -8.42
C VAL A 45 -1.37 -1.14 -6.97
N ASN A 46 -2.27 -1.44 -6.04
CA ASN A 46 -2.05 -1.32 -4.60
C ASN A 46 -2.24 -2.68 -3.91
N ASN A 47 -1.20 -3.17 -3.24
CA ASN A 47 -1.20 -4.41 -2.45
C ASN A 47 -1.97 -5.57 -3.11
N PRO A 48 -1.57 -6.00 -4.32
CA PRO A 48 -2.34 -6.99 -5.08
C PRO A 48 -2.45 -8.33 -4.35
N PHE A 49 -1.52 -8.65 -3.45
CA PHE A 49 -1.49 -9.87 -2.63
C PHE A 49 -2.04 -9.66 -1.19
N GLY A 50 -2.69 -8.52 -0.97
CA GLY A 50 -3.06 -8.02 0.35
C GLY A 50 -1.85 -7.56 1.16
N THR A 51 -2.03 -7.36 2.46
CA THR A 51 -0.99 -6.81 3.32
C THR A 51 0.12 -7.84 3.61
N LEU A 52 1.35 -7.53 3.21
CA LEU A 52 2.56 -8.31 3.49
C LEU A 52 3.52 -7.46 4.31
N PHE A 53 4.09 -8.00 5.40
CA PHE A 53 4.85 -7.16 6.33
C PHE A 53 6.37 -7.32 6.21
N ASN A 54 6.87 -8.53 5.99
CA ASN A 54 8.30 -8.79 6.04
C ASN A 54 8.95 -8.59 4.66
N PRO A 55 10.20 -8.06 4.60
CA PRO A 55 10.87 -7.76 3.34
C PRO A 55 11.03 -8.96 2.40
N VAL A 56 11.32 -10.14 2.94
CA VAL A 56 11.59 -11.34 2.14
C VAL A 56 10.34 -11.78 1.38
N SER A 57 9.20 -11.91 2.07
CA SER A 57 7.93 -12.25 1.42
C SER A 57 7.46 -11.19 0.42
N ILE A 58 7.72 -9.90 0.70
CA ILE A 58 7.40 -8.81 -0.23
C ILE A 58 8.23 -8.93 -1.51
N CYS A 59 9.55 -9.14 -1.40
CA CYS A 59 10.43 -9.31 -2.56
C CYS A 59 10.04 -10.56 -3.35
N GLN A 60 9.84 -11.70 -2.68
CA GLN A 60 9.43 -12.94 -3.31
C GLN A 60 8.13 -12.78 -4.12
N ALA A 61 7.10 -12.12 -3.56
CA ALA A 61 5.84 -11.92 -4.27
C ALA A 61 6.00 -11.10 -5.56
N MET A 62 6.91 -10.12 -5.58
CA MET A 62 7.22 -9.34 -6.78
C MET A 62 8.08 -10.13 -7.78
N GLU A 63 9.08 -10.88 -7.31
CA GLU A 63 9.90 -11.75 -8.15
C GLU A 63 9.05 -12.82 -8.85
N ASP A 64 8.21 -13.53 -8.08
CA ASP A 64 7.28 -14.53 -8.57
C ASP A 64 6.34 -13.96 -9.63
N SER A 65 5.94 -12.69 -9.47
CA SER A 65 5.11 -12.00 -10.45
C SER A 65 5.87 -11.75 -11.76
N ILE A 66 7.06 -11.16 -11.70
CA ILE A 66 7.85 -10.81 -12.89
C ILE A 66 8.25 -12.07 -13.67
N LEU A 67 8.67 -13.12 -12.95
CA LEU A 67 9.10 -14.40 -13.51
C LEU A 67 7.94 -15.33 -13.86
N GLU A 68 6.69 -14.97 -13.51
CA GLU A 68 5.50 -15.82 -13.68
C GLU A 68 5.68 -17.21 -13.07
N MET A 69 6.23 -17.25 -11.85
CA MET A 69 6.48 -18.49 -11.14
C MET A 69 5.17 -19.24 -10.84
N PRO A 70 5.13 -20.57 -11.00
CA PRO A 70 3.96 -21.36 -10.64
C PRO A 70 3.68 -21.24 -9.14
N VAL A 71 2.40 -21.24 -8.77
CA VAL A 71 1.99 -21.19 -7.37
C VAL A 71 2.49 -22.43 -6.65
N ASN A 72 3.24 -22.24 -5.56
CA ASN A 72 3.71 -23.36 -4.74
C ASN A 72 2.54 -23.98 -3.98
N THR A 73 2.06 -25.12 -4.48
CA THR A 73 0.87 -25.75 -3.91
C THR A 73 1.09 -26.37 -2.52
N ASP A 74 2.33 -26.56 -2.09
CA ASP A 74 2.66 -27.08 -0.75
C ASP A 74 2.42 -26.03 0.34
N LEU A 75 2.27 -24.76 -0.05
CA LEU A 75 1.94 -23.65 0.84
C LEU A 75 0.45 -23.33 0.88
N ILE A 76 -0.38 -24.15 0.22
CA ILE A 76 -1.84 -24.04 0.29
C ILE A 76 -2.34 -24.75 1.54
N LEU A 77 -3.22 -24.09 2.27
CA LEU A 77 -3.89 -24.61 3.45
C LEU A 77 -5.40 -24.41 3.36
N ILE A 78 -6.13 -25.13 4.21
CA ILE A 78 -7.59 -24.97 4.37
C ILE A 78 -7.87 -24.47 5.78
N ARG A 79 -8.68 -23.42 5.89
CA ARG A 79 -9.21 -22.91 7.17
C ARG A 79 -10.67 -22.54 6.98
N ASP A 80 -11.55 -23.05 7.84
CA ASP A 80 -12.99 -22.76 7.82
C ASP A 80 -13.66 -23.04 6.45
N GLY A 81 -13.21 -24.09 5.75
CA GLY A 81 -13.69 -24.45 4.41
C GLY A 81 -13.17 -23.56 3.27
N LEU A 82 -12.25 -22.65 3.55
CA LEU A 82 -11.64 -21.75 2.59
C LEU A 82 -10.18 -22.13 2.31
N TYR A 83 -9.76 -21.99 1.06
CA TYR A 83 -8.40 -22.21 0.61
C TYR A 83 -7.61 -20.91 0.70
N LEU A 84 -6.47 -20.98 1.38
CA LEU A 84 -5.53 -19.87 1.61
C LEU A 84 -4.12 -20.29 1.19
N HIS A 85 -3.22 -19.32 1.05
CA HIS A 85 -1.81 -19.57 0.75
C HIS A 85 -0.92 -18.84 1.75
N PHE A 86 0.07 -19.52 2.33
CA PHE A 86 0.95 -18.94 3.36
C PHE A 86 1.77 -17.73 2.88
N GLY A 87 2.06 -17.64 1.57
CA GLY A 87 2.70 -16.47 0.94
C GLY A 87 1.78 -15.28 0.66
N MET A 88 0.48 -15.37 0.99
CA MET A 88 -0.52 -14.33 0.70
C MET A 88 -1.23 -13.85 1.96
N HIS A 89 -1.82 -12.67 1.93
CA HIS A 89 -2.69 -12.19 3.00
C HIS A 89 -4.04 -12.96 3.03
N SER A 90 -4.76 -12.87 4.16
CA SER A 90 -6.00 -13.63 4.38
C SER A 90 -7.21 -13.18 3.55
N ASP A 91 -7.09 -12.09 2.79
CA ASP A 91 -8.08 -11.63 1.82
C ASP A 91 -7.90 -12.28 0.43
N VAL A 92 -6.75 -12.90 0.17
CA VAL A 92 -6.51 -13.74 -1.01
C VAL A 92 -6.97 -15.16 -0.68
N VAL A 93 -8.26 -15.39 -0.89
CA VAL A 93 -8.96 -16.59 -0.46
C VAL A 93 -9.91 -17.09 -1.53
N ALA A 94 -10.10 -18.42 -1.61
CA ALA A 94 -11.03 -19.03 -2.55
C ALA A 94 -11.69 -20.30 -1.99
N TYR A 95 -12.69 -20.82 -2.72
CA TYR A 95 -13.48 -21.99 -2.32
C TYR A 95 -12.90 -23.34 -2.80
N SER A 96 -11.82 -23.33 -3.58
CA SER A 96 -11.14 -24.54 -4.07
C SER A 96 -9.66 -24.24 -4.31
N LYS A 97 -8.82 -25.29 -4.35
CA LYS A 97 -7.40 -25.17 -4.69
C LYS A 97 -7.22 -24.52 -6.06
N GLU A 98 -8.02 -24.94 -7.04
CA GLU A 98 -7.95 -24.48 -8.43
C GLU A 98 -8.41 -23.03 -8.57
N SER A 99 -9.42 -22.60 -7.81
CA SER A 99 -9.85 -21.20 -7.83
C SER A 99 -8.88 -20.28 -7.10
N LEU A 100 -8.18 -20.77 -6.06
CA LEU A 100 -7.11 -20.02 -5.39
C LEU A 100 -5.89 -19.86 -6.32
N ASP A 101 -5.44 -20.93 -6.96
CA ASP A 101 -4.34 -20.91 -7.91
C ASP A 101 -4.59 -19.89 -9.04
N ARG A 102 -5.76 -19.95 -9.69
CA ARG A 102 -6.15 -18.95 -10.71
C ARG A 102 -6.20 -17.53 -10.17
N LEU A 103 -6.65 -17.33 -8.93
CA LEU A 103 -6.70 -16.00 -8.32
C LEU A 103 -5.29 -15.43 -8.09
N ILE A 104 -4.37 -16.26 -7.60
CA ILE A 104 -2.97 -15.87 -7.38
C ILE A 104 -2.29 -15.57 -8.72
N GLN A 105 -2.44 -16.43 -9.73
CA GLN A 105 -1.89 -16.18 -11.07
C GLN A 105 -2.44 -14.90 -11.69
N LYS A 106 -3.74 -14.62 -11.54
CA LYS A 106 -4.33 -13.36 -12.00
C LYS A 106 -3.69 -12.14 -11.30
N LYS A 107 -3.44 -12.23 -10.00
CA LYS A 107 -2.77 -11.17 -9.22
C LYS A 107 -1.30 -11.01 -9.62
N GLN A 108 -0.57 -12.11 -9.81
CA GLN A 108 0.80 -12.11 -10.35
C GLN A 108 0.88 -11.47 -11.73
N HIS A 109 -0.03 -11.81 -12.63
CA HIS A 109 -0.08 -11.20 -13.97
C HIS A 109 -0.37 -9.69 -13.90
N LEU A 110 -1.32 -9.27 -13.07
CA LEU A 110 -1.58 -7.84 -12.84
C LEU A 110 -0.32 -7.13 -12.30
N SER A 111 0.36 -7.73 -11.32
CA SER A 111 1.59 -7.20 -10.76
C SER A 111 2.71 -7.10 -11.79
N LYS A 112 2.91 -8.13 -12.61
CA LYS A 112 3.90 -8.14 -13.70
C LYS A 112 3.67 -6.98 -14.66
N VAL A 113 2.47 -6.89 -15.23
CA VAL A 113 2.11 -5.84 -16.21
C VAL A 113 2.33 -4.45 -15.63
N GLN A 114 2.02 -4.24 -14.35
CA GLN A 114 2.26 -2.96 -13.69
C GLN A 114 3.75 -2.72 -13.43
N LEU A 115 4.48 -3.70 -12.87
CA LEU A 115 5.90 -3.58 -12.51
C LEU A 115 6.79 -3.31 -13.74
N GLU A 116 6.50 -3.94 -14.89
CA GLU A 116 7.20 -3.70 -16.15
C GLU A 116 7.05 -2.26 -16.66
N LYS A 117 5.97 -1.57 -16.28
CA LYS A 117 5.67 -0.18 -16.69
C LYS A 117 5.83 0.83 -15.58
N ALA A 118 6.01 0.38 -14.33
CA ALA A 118 6.01 1.21 -13.15
C ALA A 118 7.16 2.21 -13.21
N THR A 119 6.81 3.48 -13.14
CA THR A 119 7.81 4.54 -12.97
C THR A 119 8.26 4.65 -11.51
N HIS A 120 7.35 4.38 -10.57
CA HIS A 120 7.63 4.38 -9.13
C HIS A 120 7.01 3.14 -8.45
N ILE A 121 7.77 2.53 -7.56
CA ILE A 121 7.39 1.35 -6.80
C ILE A 121 7.54 1.68 -5.31
N LEU A 122 6.42 1.74 -4.60
CA LEU A 122 6.34 2.03 -3.18
C LEU A 122 6.40 0.72 -2.39
N ILE A 123 7.39 0.55 -1.54
CA ILE A 123 7.57 -0.64 -0.72
C ILE A 123 7.58 -0.23 0.75
N THR A 124 6.60 -0.74 1.52
CA THR A 124 6.48 -0.44 2.95
C THR A 124 6.76 -1.67 3.81
N PHE A 125 7.92 -1.71 4.46
CA PHE A 125 8.25 -2.79 5.38
C PHE A 125 7.55 -2.62 6.73
N GLY A 126 6.90 -3.69 7.20
CA GLY A 126 6.15 -3.71 8.46
C GLY A 126 6.98 -4.25 9.63
N THR A 127 7.59 -5.42 9.46
CA THR A 127 8.36 -6.10 10.52
C THR A 127 9.52 -6.92 9.95
N ALA A 128 10.58 -7.08 10.74
CA ALA A 128 11.69 -8.00 10.48
C ALA A 128 11.45 -9.38 11.14
N TRP A 129 10.37 -9.54 11.92
CA TRP A 129 9.97 -10.85 12.42
C TRP A 129 9.38 -11.68 11.30
N VAL A 130 9.87 -12.90 11.15
CA VAL A 130 9.38 -13.89 10.19
C VAL A 130 8.97 -15.16 10.90
N TYR A 131 8.15 -15.92 10.21
CA TYR A 131 7.75 -17.26 10.57
C TYR A 131 8.17 -18.18 9.44
N GLU A 132 8.85 -19.27 9.78
CA GLU A 132 9.26 -20.31 8.86
C GLU A 132 8.31 -21.50 9.03
N TYR A 133 7.75 -22.00 7.93
CA TYR A 133 6.78 -23.08 7.94
C TYR A 133 7.45 -24.43 7.66
N GLY A 134 7.17 -25.41 8.54
CA GLY A 134 7.70 -26.77 8.41
C GLY A 134 9.21 -26.85 8.63
N ASN A 135 9.82 -27.94 8.15
CA ASN A 135 11.26 -28.20 8.30
C ASN A 135 12.11 -27.65 7.12
N SER A 136 11.52 -26.81 6.26
CA SER A 136 12.12 -26.40 4.98
C SER A 136 12.60 -24.95 4.96
N ASP A 137 12.74 -24.29 6.13
CA ASP A 137 13.13 -22.88 6.28
C ASP A 137 12.32 -21.90 5.39
N GLN A 138 11.08 -22.28 5.06
CA GLN A 138 10.25 -21.52 4.13
C GLN A 138 9.59 -20.36 4.87
N ILE A 139 10.11 -19.15 4.68
CA ILE A 139 9.49 -17.93 5.21
C ILE A 139 8.09 -17.75 4.59
N VAL A 140 7.10 -17.54 5.47
CA VAL A 140 5.71 -17.29 5.09
C VAL A 140 5.31 -15.84 5.36
N ALA A 141 4.38 -15.33 4.55
CA ALA A 141 3.87 -13.97 4.73
C ALA A 141 2.81 -13.89 5.84
N ASN A 142 2.04 -14.96 6.03
CA ASN A 142 0.93 -15.00 6.99
C ASN A 142 0.71 -16.43 7.50
N CYS A 143 0.72 -16.64 8.82
CA CYS A 143 0.48 -17.96 9.42
C CYS A 143 -0.99 -18.40 9.40
N HIS A 144 -1.91 -17.53 8.95
CA HIS A 144 -3.34 -17.78 8.83
C HIS A 144 -4.00 -18.37 10.09
N LYS A 145 -3.57 -17.93 11.27
CA LYS A 145 -4.06 -18.41 12.58
C LYS A 145 -3.93 -19.93 12.77
N GLN A 146 -3.02 -20.58 12.04
CA GLN A 146 -2.68 -21.98 12.23
C GLN A 146 -1.93 -22.19 13.57
N PRO A 147 -1.87 -23.44 14.08
CA PRO A 147 -1.17 -23.74 15.33
C PRO A 147 0.28 -23.25 15.32
N ALA A 148 0.71 -22.59 16.40
CA ALA A 148 2.03 -21.97 16.47
C ALA A 148 3.18 -22.98 16.34
N GLY A 149 2.98 -24.24 16.75
CA GLY A 149 4.00 -25.31 16.62
C GLY A 149 4.32 -25.73 15.19
N LEU A 150 3.59 -25.24 14.18
CA LEU A 150 3.93 -25.43 12.77
C LEU A 150 4.97 -24.42 12.27
N PHE A 151 5.31 -23.42 13.09
CA PHE A 151 6.17 -22.32 12.69
C PHE A 151 7.33 -22.11 13.65
N GLU A 152 8.50 -21.86 13.10
CA GLU A 152 9.62 -21.30 13.84
C GLU A 152 9.63 -19.78 13.64
N LYS A 153 9.63 -19.03 14.76
CA LYS A 153 9.68 -17.57 14.72
C LYS A 153 11.12 -17.11 14.91
N ARG A 154 11.62 -16.29 13.99
CA ARG A 154 12.93 -15.65 14.13
C ARG A 154 12.95 -14.24 13.58
N LEU A 155 14.02 -13.53 13.89
CA LEU A 155 14.28 -12.20 13.39
C LEU A 155 15.16 -12.30 12.13
N LEU A 156 14.79 -11.57 11.08
CA LEU A 156 15.64 -11.40 9.91
C LEU A 156 16.90 -10.63 10.28
N LYS A 157 18.02 -11.02 9.70
CA LYS A 157 19.23 -10.21 9.67
C LYS A 157 19.14 -9.17 8.56
N THR A 158 19.87 -8.08 8.71
CA THR A 158 19.94 -7.01 7.71
C THR A 158 20.40 -7.56 6.35
N GLU A 159 21.39 -8.46 6.35
CA GLU A 159 21.95 -9.05 5.13
C GLU A 159 20.94 -9.93 4.38
N GLU A 160 20.00 -10.58 5.09
CA GLU A 160 18.92 -11.34 4.45
C GLU A 160 17.97 -10.39 3.70
N ILE A 161 17.67 -9.23 4.30
CA ILE A 161 16.81 -8.21 3.71
C ILE A 161 17.46 -7.58 2.49
N THR A 162 18.73 -7.14 2.60
CA THR A 162 19.45 -6.51 1.49
C THR A 162 19.68 -7.49 0.34
N LYS A 163 19.99 -8.76 0.64
CA LYS A 163 20.11 -9.82 -0.38
C LYS A 163 18.79 -10.09 -1.11
N ALA A 164 17.68 -10.23 -0.37
CA ALA A 164 16.37 -10.44 -0.99
C ALA A 164 15.97 -9.24 -1.87
N PHE A 165 16.24 -8.02 -1.41
CA PHE A 165 15.97 -6.82 -2.19
C PHE A 165 16.86 -6.71 -3.44
N ALA A 166 18.16 -7.02 -3.33
CA ALA A 166 19.10 -7.00 -4.45
C ALA A 166 18.74 -8.03 -5.52
N SER A 167 18.30 -9.23 -5.10
CA SER A 167 17.76 -10.26 -6.00
C SER A 167 16.57 -9.72 -6.79
N PHE A 168 15.58 -9.16 -6.08
CA PHE A 168 14.38 -8.59 -6.70
C PHE A 168 14.75 -7.49 -7.68
N LEU A 169 15.63 -6.57 -7.27
CA LEU A 169 16.00 -5.44 -8.10
C LEU A 169 16.78 -5.87 -9.35
N SER A 170 17.66 -6.87 -9.24
CA SER A 170 18.36 -7.45 -10.39
C SER A 170 17.41 -8.05 -11.42
N ILE A 171 16.34 -8.71 -10.97
CA ILE A 171 15.27 -9.22 -11.85
C ILE A 171 14.50 -8.05 -12.46
N LEU A 172 14.03 -7.10 -11.65
CA LEU A 172 13.27 -5.95 -12.13
C LEU A 172 14.03 -5.14 -13.18
N GLN A 173 15.33 -4.90 -12.97
CA GLN A 173 16.15 -4.09 -13.87
C GLN A 173 16.30 -4.67 -15.27
N GLN A 174 16.12 -5.99 -15.45
CA GLN A 174 16.10 -6.62 -16.77
C GLN A 174 14.89 -6.19 -17.61
N PHE A 175 13.77 -5.86 -16.95
CA PHE A 175 12.52 -5.49 -17.61
C PHE A 175 12.23 -3.99 -17.53
N ASN A 176 12.56 -3.36 -16.40
CA ASN A 176 12.29 -1.96 -16.12
C ASN A 176 13.43 -1.30 -15.33
N PRO A 177 14.56 -0.99 -15.99
CA PRO A 177 15.74 -0.40 -15.33
C PRO A 177 15.54 1.05 -14.87
N LYS A 178 14.46 1.71 -15.29
CA LYS A 178 14.18 3.12 -14.97
C LYS A 178 13.30 3.30 -13.74
N ALA A 179 12.71 2.23 -13.22
CA ALA A 179 11.84 2.28 -12.05
C ALA A 179 12.56 2.89 -10.84
N LYS A 180 11.86 3.81 -10.17
CA LYS A 180 12.27 4.40 -8.90
C LYS A 180 11.65 3.62 -7.76
N ILE A 181 12.45 3.26 -6.78
CA ILE A 181 11.98 2.55 -5.59
C ILE A 181 11.84 3.55 -4.45
N ILE A 182 10.66 3.58 -3.83
CA ILE A 182 10.37 4.38 -2.64
C ILE A 182 10.20 3.42 -1.48
N LEU A 183 11.24 3.27 -0.67
CA LEU A 183 11.22 2.49 0.55
C LEU A 183 10.66 3.32 1.69
N THR A 184 9.89 2.68 2.57
CA THR A 184 9.52 3.26 3.85
C THR A 184 9.33 2.17 4.91
N VAL A 185 9.60 2.50 6.16
CA VAL A 185 9.25 1.64 7.29
C VAL A 185 7.89 2.08 7.81
N SER A 186 6.99 1.13 8.00
CA SER A 186 5.62 1.39 8.41
C SER A 186 5.57 2.13 9.77
N PRO A 187 4.76 3.20 9.90
CA PRO A 187 4.52 3.89 11.18
C PRO A 187 3.64 3.07 12.14
N VAL A 188 3.02 1.99 11.67
CA VAL A 188 2.22 1.10 12.50
C VAL A 188 3.12 0.28 13.44
N ARG A 189 2.76 0.23 14.72
CA ARG A 189 3.48 -0.55 15.72
C ARG A 189 3.11 -2.04 15.64
N HIS A 190 4.03 -2.93 15.98
CA HIS A 190 3.79 -4.36 16.13
C HIS A 190 4.04 -4.77 17.58
N THR A 191 3.15 -4.39 18.49
CA THR A 191 3.35 -4.54 19.95
C THR A 191 3.00 -5.91 20.50
N LYS A 192 2.51 -6.84 19.68
CA LYS A 192 2.10 -8.19 20.10
C LYS A 192 3.23 -8.94 20.84
N ASP A 193 4.45 -8.72 20.42
CA ASP A 193 5.65 -9.34 21.02
C ASP A 193 6.34 -8.47 22.06
N GLY A 194 5.88 -7.22 22.20
CA GLY A 194 6.45 -6.22 23.10
C GLY A 194 6.97 -4.98 22.36
N ILE A 195 7.08 -3.88 23.10
CA ILE A 195 7.59 -2.60 22.58
C ILE A 195 9.09 -2.70 22.23
N PRO A 196 9.97 -3.28 23.07
CA PRO A 196 11.37 -3.49 22.71
C PRO A 196 11.55 -4.31 21.43
N GLU A 197 10.77 -5.37 21.25
CA GLU A 197 10.80 -6.27 20.10
C GLU A 197 10.34 -5.56 18.82
N ASN A 198 9.32 -4.70 18.93
CA ASN A 198 8.94 -3.81 17.84
C ASN A 198 10.07 -2.85 17.49
N GLN A 199 10.69 -2.19 18.48
CA GLN A 199 11.77 -1.25 18.25
C GLN A 199 12.99 -1.92 17.60
N LEU A 200 13.37 -3.11 18.08
CA LEU A 200 14.43 -3.91 17.47
C LEU A 200 14.11 -4.24 16.01
N SER A 201 12.90 -4.73 15.75
CA SER A 201 12.42 -5.01 14.39
C SER A 201 12.48 -3.76 13.50
N LYS A 202 12.00 -2.61 13.96
CA LYS A 202 12.00 -1.37 13.16
C LYS A 202 13.43 -0.87 12.92
N SER A 203 14.31 -0.97 13.91
CA SER A 203 15.73 -0.63 13.76
C SER A 203 16.43 -1.45 12.69
N ILE A 204 16.17 -2.76 12.62
CA ILE A 204 16.72 -3.63 11.56
C ILE A 204 16.19 -3.20 10.19
N LEU A 205 14.89 -2.97 10.06
CA LEU A 205 14.31 -2.49 8.79
C LEU A 205 14.89 -1.13 8.38
N ARG A 206 15.13 -0.24 9.35
CA ARG A 206 15.72 1.08 9.09
C ARG A 206 17.16 0.97 8.61
N LEU A 207 17.96 0.13 9.26
CA LEU A 207 19.32 -0.16 8.83
C LEU A 207 19.33 -0.77 7.41
N ALA A 208 18.48 -1.75 7.13
CA ALA A 208 18.38 -2.36 5.81
C ALA A 208 17.97 -1.33 4.73
N CYS A 209 16.99 -0.48 5.01
CA CYS A 209 16.62 0.61 4.08
C CYS A 209 17.78 1.57 3.84
N HIS A 210 18.59 1.88 4.85
CA HIS A 210 19.76 2.74 4.70
C HIS A 210 20.82 2.09 3.81
N GLU A 211 21.13 0.82 4.02
CA GLU A 211 22.08 0.06 3.20
C GLU A 211 21.60 -0.01 1.73
N ILE A 212 20.32 -0.33 1.52
CA ILE A 212 19.71 -0.40 0.18
C ILE A 212 19.80 0.95 -0.53
N VAL A 213 19.42 2.06 0.11
CA VAL A 213 19.46 3.39 -0.52
C VAL A 213 20.90 3.86 -0.78
N THR A 214 21.86 3.41 0.02
CA THR A 214 23.29 3.70 -0.20
C THR A 214 23.84 2.91 -1.39
N GLU A 215 23.43 1.66 -1.54
CA GLU A 215 23.90 0.78 -2.61
C GLU A 215 23.23 1.04 -3.96
N PHE A 216 21.94 1.37 -3.95
CA PHE A 216 21.11 1.47 -5.17
C PHE A 216 20.65 2.92 -5.43
N PRO A 217 21.23 3.63 -6.42
CA PRO A 217 20.92 5.05 -6.68
C PRO A 217 19.48 5.34 -7.11
N ASN A 218 18.73 4.32 -7.54
CA ASN A 218 17.31 4.43 -7.90
C ASN A 218 16.36 4.13 -6.73
N ALA A 219 16.89 3.81 -5.55
CA ALA A 219 16.12 3.63 -4.33
C ALA A 219 16.20 4.89 -3.45
N HIS A 220 15.08 5.24 -2.84
CA HIS A 220 14.92 6.40 -1.98
C HIS A 220 14.17 6.00 -0.71
N TYR A 221 14.44 6.67 0.41
CA TYR A 221 13.76 6.41 1.66
C TYR A 221 12.80 7.56 2.02
N PHE A 222 11.51 7.25 2.17
CA PHE A 222 10.51 8.16 2.73
C PHE A 222 10.33 7.89 4.23
N PRO A 223 10.48 8.89 5.13
CA PRO A 223 10.59 8.67 6.57
C PRO A 223 9.24 8.62 7.31
N SER A 224 8.29 7.78 6.85
CA SER A 224 6.95 7.71 7.48
C SER A 224 6.97 7.26 8.94
N TYR A 225 7.84 6.30 9.28
CA TYR A 225 8.06 5.86 10.66
C TYR A 225 8.54 7.01 11.55
N GLU A 226 9.56 7.76 11.11
CA GLU A 226 10.12 8.87 11.88
C GLU A 226 9.13 10.04 12.03
N ILE A 227 8.33 10.36 11.00
CA ILE A 227 7.24 11.33 11.13
C ILE A 227 6.29 10.92 12.27
N MET A 228 5.93 9.63 12.33
CA MET A 228 5.05 9.12 13.40
C MET A 228 5.71 9.18 14.78
N MET A 229 7.00 8.84 14.87
CA MET A 229 7.73 8.75 16.15
C MET A 229 8.15 10.11 16.71
N ASP A 230 8.42 11.09 15.85
CA ASP A 230 8.98 12.38 16.25
C ASP A 230 8.01 13.55 16.07
N GLU A 231 7.41 13.73 14.89
CA GLU A 231 6.46 14.82 14.66
C GLU A 231 5.08 14.52 15.28
N LEU A 232 4.68 13.25 15.33
CA LEU A 232 3.38 12.76 15.84
C LEU A 232 3.51 11.86 17.09
N ARG A 233 4.47 12.15 17.97
CA ARG A 233 4.84 11.29 19.11
C ARG A 233 3.72 11.00 20.13
N ASP A 234 2.74 11.87 20.25
CA ASP A 234 1.68 11.78 21.27
C ASP A 234 0.69 10.64 20.98
N TYR A 235 0.24 9.93 22.02
CA TYR A 235 -0.76 8.86 21.92
C TYR A 235 -2.08 9.30 21.26
N ARG A 236 -2.41 10.60 21.26
CA ARG A 236 -3.56 11.16 20.53
C ARG A 236 -3.55 10.83 19.04
N PHE A 237 -2.39 10.55 18.47
CA PHE A 237 -2.22 10.21 17.06
C PHE A 237 -2.38 8.73 16.77
N TYR A 238 -2.58 7.89 17.79
CA TYR A 238 -2.89 6.47 17.65
C TYR A 238 -4.38 6.22 17.89
N LYS A 239 -4.92 5.23 17.17
CA LYS A 239 -6.29 4.72 17.38
C LYS A 239 -6.40 4.09 18.77
N GLU A 240 -7.61 3.68 19.15
CA GLU A 240 -7.90 3.08 20.46
C GLU A 240 -7.03 1.85 20.80
N ASP A 241 -6.53 1.15 19.77
CA ASP A 241 -5.61 0.02 19.93
C ASP A 241 -4.16 0.43 20.29
N LEU A 242 -3.87 1.74 20.32
CA LEU A 242 -2.57 2.34 20.60
C LEU A 242 -1.45 1.90 19.62
N VAL A 243 -1.83 1.32 18.50
CA VAL A 243 -0.93 0.66 17.54
C VAL A 243 -1.00 1.33 16.18
N HIS A 244 -2.22 1.52 15.67
CA HIS A 244 -2.43 2.10 14.34
C HIS A 244 -2.53 3.62 14.42
N PRO A 245 -1.98 4.37 13.45
CA PRO A 245 -2.20 5.80 13.36
C PRO A 245 -3.70 6.13 13.18
N THR A 246 -4.12 7.27 13.72
CA THR A 246 -5.44 7.89 13.46
C THR A 246 -5.53 8.42 12.04
N GLU A 247 -6.74 8.71 11.56
CA GLU A 247 -6.93 9.37 10.26
C GLU A 247 -6.20 10.72 10.17
N GLN A 248 -6.16 11.50 11.26
CA GLN A 248 -5.41 12.74 11.33
C GLN A 248 -3.90 12.52 11.12
N ALA A 249 -3.34 11.48 11.74
CA ALA A 249 -1.95 11.12 11.58
C ALA A 249 -1.64 10.61 10.16
N GLU A 250 -2.52 9.77 9.61
CA GLU A 250 -2.43 9.30 8.22
C GLU A 250 -2.48 10.46 7.22
N GLU A 251 -3.35 11.45 7.44
CA GLU A 251 -3.44 12.65 6.58
C GLU A 251 -2.19 13.53 6.69
N TYR A 252 -1.66 13.72 7.90
CA TYR A 252 -0.42 14.48 8.08
C TYR A 252 0.76 13.85 7.35
N ILE A 253 0.92 12.52 7.46
CA ILE A 253 1.99 11.81 6.74
C ILE A 253 1.75 11.87 5.23
N TRP A 254 0.50 11.80 4.79
CA TRP A 254 0.13 11.98 3.38
C TRP A 254 0.50 13.37 2.85
N GLU A 255 0.26 14.44 3.60
CA GLU A 255 0.67 15.80 3.22
C GLU A 255 2.19 15.89 3.05
N LYS A 256 2.96 15.30 3.98
CA LYS A 256 4.42 15.22 3.86
C LYS A 256 4.85 14.41 2.63
N PHE A 257 4.16 13.31 2.34
CA PHE A 257 4.40 12.51 1.14
C PHE A 257 4.12 13.32 -0.13
N MET A 258 3.02 14.07 -0.17
CA MET A 258 2.68 14.95 -1.29
C MET A 258 3.77 15.97 -1.56
N MET A 259 4.26 16.65 -0.52
CA MET A 259 5.33 17.65 -0.67
C MET A 259 6.64 17.02 -1.16
N ALA A 260 6.96 15.82 -0.67
CA ALA A 260 8.19 15.11 -1.02
C ALA A 260 8.17 14.56 -2.46
N TRP A 261 7.04 14.00 -2.92
CA TRP A 261 6.99 13.18 -4.14
C TRP A 261 6.04 13.67 -5.23
N ILE A 262 4.96 14.39 -4.91
CA ILE A 262 3.96 14.76 -5.92
C ILE A 262 4.40 16.04 -6.64
N ASP A 263 4.27 16.05 -7.97
CA ASP A 263 4.49 17.24 -8.79
C ASP A 263 3.43 18.30 -8.44
N PRO A 264 3.83 19.55 -8.10
CA PRO A 264 2.88 20.62 -7.83
C PRO A 264 1.83 20.85 -8.92
N LYS A 265 2.12 20.50 -10.19
CA LYS A 265 1.15 20.53 -11.30
C LYS A 265 -0.04 19.60 -11.10
N SER A 266 0.11 18.57 -10.27
CA SER A 266 -0.97 17.64 -9.93
C SER A 266 -1.90 18.15 -8.83
N PHE A 267 -1.50 19.18 -8.06
CA PHE A 267 -2.32 19.68 -6.94
C PHE A 267 -3.68 20.25 -7.37
N PRO A 268 -3.82 20.99 -8.48
CA PRO A 268 -5.14 21.44 -8.96
C PRO A 268 -6.07 20.26 -9.28
N ILE A 269 -5.54 19.22 -9.92
CA ILE A 269 -6.31 18.00 -10.27
C ILE A 269 -6.75 17.30 -8.98
N ILE A 270 -5.82 17.05 -8.04
CA ILE A 270 -6.11 16.45 -6.74
C ILE A 270 -7.26 17.19 -6.04
N LYS A 271 -7.16 18.52 -5.94
CA LYS A 271 -8.18 19.36 -5.30
C LYS A 271 -9.53 19.25 -6.00
N GLU A 272 -9.54 19.16 -7.33
CA GLU A 272 -10.77 19.02 -8.10
C GLU A 272 -11.45 17.67 -7.84
N VAL A 273 -10.67 16.57 -7.85
CA VAL A 273 -11.13 15.21 -7.51
C VAL A 273 -11.66 15.15 -6.08
N GLU A 274 -10.94 15.69 -5.11
CA GLU A 274 -11.37 15.74 -3.71
C GLU A 274 -12.69 16.50 -3.54
N SER A 275 -12.85 17.61 -4.26
CA SER A 275 -14.12 18.34 -4.28
C SER A 275 -15.25 17.49 -4.87
N ILE A 276 -15.02 16.74 -5.96
CA ILE A 276 -16.03 15.80 -6.51
C ILE A 276 -16.41 14.75 -5.47
N LYS A 277 -15.42 14.15 -4.80
CA LYS A 277 -15.68 13.12 -3.77
C LYS A 277 -16.50 13.69 -2.61
N LYS A 278 -16.18 14.91 -2.17
CA LYS A 278 -16.95 15.60 -1.12
C LYS A 278 -18.38 15.88 -1.57
N ASP A 279 -18.56 16.33 -2.81
CA ASP A 279 -19.88 16.61 -3.38
C ASP A 279 -20.72 15.33 -3.50
N LEU A 280 -20.13 14.20 -3.89
CA LEU A 280 -20.80 12.88 -3.96
C LEU A 280 -21.20 12.33 -2.59
N ALA A 281 -20.44 12.66 -1.55
CA ALA A 281 -20.71 12.26 -0.17
C ALA A 281 -21.74 13.17 0.53
N HIS A 282 -22.07 14.32 -0.06
CA HIS A 282 -23.02 15.28 0.52
C HIS A 282 -24.42 14.65 0.68
N ARG A 283 -24.98 14.77 1.88
CA ARG A 283 -26.34 14.34 2.21
C ARG A 283 -27.24 15.57 2.32
N PRO A 284 -28.09 15.87 1.32
CA PRO A 284 -28.96 17.05 1.36
C PRO A 284 -30.07 16.89 2.40
N PHE A 285 -30.53 18.00 2.97
CA PHE A 285 -31.69 17.99 3.86
C PHE A 285 -33.01 17.71 3.12
N ASN A 286 -33.16 18.27 1.92
CA ASN A 286 -34.30 18.00 1.03
C ASN A 286 -33.81 17.64 -0.38
N VAL A 287 -33.95 16.34 -0.72
CA VAL A 287 -33.55 15.74 -2.00
C VAL A 287 -34.38 16.24 -3.19
N GLU A 288 -35.54 16.85 -2.97
CA GLU A 288 -36.43 17.35 -4.02
C GLU A 288 -36.30 18.86 -4.24
N SER A 289 -35.53 19.54 -3.40
CA SER A 289 -35.39 21.00 -3.50
C SER A 289 -34.74 21.43 -4.84
N PRO A 290 -35.21 22.53 -5.47
CA PRO A 290 -34.59 23.03 -6.70
C PRO A 290 -33.09 23.31 -6.57
N ALA A 291 -32.64 23.72 -5.37
CA ALA A 291 -31.24 23.94 -5.06
C ALA A 291 -30.43 22.63 -5.15
N HIS A 292 -30.95 21.54 -4.60
CA HIS A 292 -30.28 20.23 -4.68
C HIS A 292 -30.28 19.66 -6.10
N LEU A 293 -31.36 19.85 -6.87
CA LEU A 293 -31.40 19.45 -8.28
C LEU A 293 -30.32 20.16 -9.10
N LYS A 294 -30.21 21.48 -8.95
CA LYS A 294 -29.16 22.29 -9.59
C LYS A 294 -27.76 21.88 -9.14
N PHE A 295 -27.59 21.52 -7.87
CA PHE A 295 -26.32 20.98 -7.35
C PHE A 295 -25.92 19.69 -8.07
N LEU A 296 -26.83 18.72 -8.23
CA LEU A 296 -26.51 17.47 -8.94
C LEU A 296 -26.22 17.68 -10.42
N GLU A 297 -26.92 18.60 -11.10
CA GLU A 297 -26.60 18.96 -12.49
C GLU A 297 -25.18 19.52 -12.63
N ASN A 298 -24.77 20.39 -11.70
CA ASN A 298 -23.42 20.95 -11.70
C ASN A 298 -22.37 19.86 -11.42
N LEU A 299 -22.66 18.94 -10.50
CA LEU A 299 -21.79 17.81 -10.20
C LEU A 299 -21.66 16.87 -11.40
N HIS A 300 -22.75 16.58 -12.11
CA HIS A 300 -22.72 15.79 -13.34
C HIS A 300 -21.84 16.44 -14.42
N LYS A 301 -22.02 17.74 -14.68
CA LYS A 301 -21.18 18.48 -15.64
C LYS A 301 -19.70 18.47 -15.26
N LYS A 302 -19.40 18.54 -13.96
CA LYS A 302 -18.03 18.48 -13.45
C LYS A 302 -17.41 17.10 -13.69
N LEU A 303 -18.16 16.03 -13.41
CA LEU A 303 -17.76 14.65 -13.70
C LEU A 303 -17.54 14.42 -15.21
N GLU A 304 -18.46 14.87 -16.06
CA GLU A 304 -18.34 14.77 -17.52
C GLU A 304 -17.08 15.47 -18.03
N ARG A 305 -16.77 16.68 -17.53
CA ARG A 305 -15.56 17.41 -17.89
C ARG A 305 -14.30 16.62 -17.54
N MET A 306 -14.21 16.09 -16.32
CA MET A 306 -13.04 15.33 -15.88
C MET A 306 -12.95 13.92 -16.48
N SER A 307 -14.06 13.39 -17.01
CA SER A 307 -14.10 12.05 -17.64
C SER A 307 -13.32 11.97 -18.94
N HIS A 308 -12.89 13.11 -19.51
CA HIS A 308 -12.02 13.10 -20.67
C HIS A 308 -10.64 12.51 -20.31
N ASP A 309 -10.11 12.88 -19.15
CA ASP A 309 -8.74 12.56 -18.76
C ASP A 309 -8.66 11.40 -17.77
N PHE A 310 -9.73 11.16 -17.01
CA PHE A 310 -9.76 10.17 -15.92
C PHE A 310 -11.03 9.34 -15.93
N ASP A 311 -10.94 8.08 -15.51
CA ASP A 311 -12.12 7.24 -15.36
C ASP A 311 -12.95 7.64 -14.12
N PHE A 312 -14.12 8.24 -14.39
CA PHE A 312 -15.14 8.60 -13.41
C PHE A 312 -16.42 7.76 -13.55
N SER A 313 -16.36 6.62 -14.26
CA SER A 313 -17.55 5.78 -14.54
C SER A 313 -18.29 5.34 -13.27
N LYS A 314 -17.54 5.01 -12.20
CA LYS A 314 -18.11 4.62 -10.90
C LYS A 314 -18.82 5.78 -10.21
N GLU A 315 -18.21 6.96 -10.20
CA GLU A 315 -18.77 8.17 -9.61
C GLU A 315 -20.01 8.63 -10.37
N ILE A 316 -20.01 8.51 -11.70
CA ILE A 316 -21.18 8.77 -12.54
C ILE A 316 -22.31 7.78 -12.22
N ASP A 317 -22.01 6.48 -12.06
CA ASP A 317 -23.02 5.49 -11.65
C ASP A 317 -23.57 5.77 -10.24
N GLN A 318 -22.72 6.17 -9.29
CA GLN A 318 -23.14 6.59 -7.96
C GLN A 318 -24.08 7.79 -8.02
N LEU A 319 -23.75 8.81 -8.82
CA LEU A 319 -24.59 9.98 -9.01
C LEU A 319 -25.94 9.60 -9.66
N ARG A 320 -25.93 8.71 -10.66
CA ARG A 320 -27.15 8.19 -11.30
C ARG A 320 -28.05 7.48 -10.29
N LYS A 321 -27.51 6.69 -9.36
CA LYS A 321 -28.28 6.04 -8.30
C LYS A 321 -28.95 7.06 -7.37
N GLN A 322 -28.28 8.16 -7.02
CA GLN A 322 -28.90 9.24 -6.24
C GLN A 322 -30.03 9.95 -6.99
N VAL A 323 -29.94 10.03 -8.32
CA VAL A 323 -30.99 10.59 -9.18
C VAL A 323 -32.12 9.58 -9.43
N GLN A 324 -31.85 8.29 -9.55
CA GLN A 324 -32.85 7.25 -9.85
C GLN A 324 -33.63 6.76 -8.63
N TYR A 325 -33.09 6.86 -7.41
CA TYR A 325 -33.84 6.59 -6.18
C TYR A 325 -35.05 7.53 -6.00
N ARG A 326 -35.19 8.54 -6.89
CA ARG A 326 -36.34 9.44 -7.05
C ARG A 326 -37.53 8.85 -7.81
N GLY A 327 -37.36 7.70 -8.47
CA GLY A 327 -38.38 7.10 -9.34
C GLY A 327 -39.28 6.05 -8.68
N LYS A 328 -39.27 5.92 -7.36
CA LYS A 328 -40.10 4.98 -6.59
C LYS A 328 -40.83 5.67 -5.45
#